data_AF-A0A2I1EN40-F1
#
_entry.id   AF-A0A2I1EN40-F1
#
_cell.length_a   1.000
_cell.length_b   1.000
_cell.length_c   1.000
_cell.angle_alpha   90.00
_cell.angle_beta   90.00
_cell.angle_gamma   90.00
#
_symmetry.space_group_name_H-M   'P 1'
#
loop_
_entity.id
_entity.type
_entity.pdbx_description
1 polymer ?
#
loop_
_entity_poly.entity_id
_entity_poly.type
_entity_poly.pdbx_seq_one_letter_code
_entity_poly.pdbx_strand_id
1 'polypeptide(L)'
;MGTHSIVLIRERKPKRRETSLLGGPARSKYFYEYYVCVYLHFDGYVEGGVGEWLANFLRKFGQDCSTQNDSMIQTYADTGLLGAKLINAFYSSSKLIMNPRLVPIESLENMFQVDHEYAYIITTSYDENVGINDKSIMLSVCDNKDFILTARPEKFVEKYSYYMEQMEKNKKSFAEINYDDEVEKDGYLSEDQLLIEFLKTH
;
A
#
# COMPACT_ATOMS: atom_id res chain seq x y z
N MET A 1 -13.37 8.43 20.15
CA MET A 1 -13.62 8.19 18.71
C MET A 1 -12.27 8.31 18.06
N GLY A 2 -11.69 7.20 17.62
CA GLY A 2 -10.41 7.18 16.92
C GLY A 2 -10.62 6.72 15.50
N THR A 3 -9.72 7.14 14.62
CA THR A 3 -9.68 6.68 13.23
C THR A 3 -9.07 5.28 13.20
N HIS A 4 -9.67 4.41 12.39
CA HIS A 4 -9.19 3.05 12.17
C HIS A 4 -8.60 2.93 10.77
N SER A 5 -7.49 2.23 10.66
CA SER A 5 -6.93 1.88 9.34
C SER A 5 -6.45 0.44 9.29
N ILE A 6 -6.35 -0.07 8.07
CA ILE A 6 -5.63 -1.31 7.79
C ILE A 6 -4.41 -1.02 6.94
N VAL A 7 -3.36 -1.82 7.12
CA VAL A 7 -2.16 -1.81 6.28
C VAL A 7 -1.94 -3.21 5.75
N LEU A 8 -1.94 -3.33 4.43
CA LEU A 8 -1.79 -4.57 3.69
C LEU A 8 -0.46 -4.58 2.96
N ILE A 9 0.25 -5.70 2.98
CA ILE A 9 1.36 -5.96 2.07
C ILE A 9 0.94 -7.05 1.09
N ARG A 10 1.11 -6.76 -0.19
CA ARG A 10 0.91 -7.74 -1.26
C ARG A 10 2.03 -7.67 -2.29
N GLU A 11 2.32 -8.81 -2.87
CA GLU A 11 3.24 -8.96 -3.99
C GLU A 11 2.46 -9.17 -5.29
N ARG A 12 2.82 -8.42 -6.33
CA ARG A 12 2.23 -8.48 -7.66
C ARG A 12 3.01 -9.46 -8.53
N LYS A 13 2.34 -10.51 -9.02
CA LYS A 13 2.90 -11.52 -9.95
C LYS A 13 2.09 -11.56 -11.26
N PRO A 14 2.71 -11.82 -12.43
CA PRO A 14 1.98 -11.98 -13.68
C PRO A 14 0.97 -13.14 -13.62
N LYS A 15 -0.27 -12.92 -14.06
CA LYS A 15 -1.33 -13.93 -14.03
C LYS A 15 -1.08 -15.00 -15.09
N ARG A 16 -0.75 -16.23 -14.66
CA ARG A 16 -0.44 -17.34 -15.58
C ARG A 16 -1.65 -18.20 -15.97
N ARG A 17 -2.66 -18.36 -15.09
CA ARG A 17 -3.95 -19.05 -15.36
C ARG A 17 -4.93 -19.09 -14.16
N GLU A 18 -4.48 -18.84 -12.94
CA GLU A 18 -5.31 -19.00 -11.74
C GLU A 18 -6.06 -17.72 -11.33
N THR A 19 -7.25 -17.91 -10.76
CA THR A 19 -7.98 -16.91 -9.97
C THR A 19 -7.32 -16.77 -8.60
N SER A 20 -7.22 -15.54 -8.08
CA SER A 20 -6.73 -15.27 -6.72
C SER A 20 -7.48 -16.12 -5.69
N LEU A 21 -6.75 -16.79 -4.79
CA LEU A 21 -7.30 -17.57 -3.67
C LEU A 21 -8.17 -16.73 -2.74
N LEU A 22 -7.87 -15.43 -2.61
CA LEU A 22 -8.60 -14.50 -1.75
C LEU A 22 -9.75 -13.77 -2.46
N GLY A 23 -10.08 -14.19 -3.69
CA GLY A 23 -10.95 -13.43 -4.58
C GLY A 23 -10.25 -12.23 -5.20
N GLY A 24 -11.00 -11.41 -5.94
CA GLY A 24 -10.49 -10.18 -6.56
C GLY A 24 -10.94 -9.97 -8.00
N PRO A 25 -10.55 -8.84 -8.61
CA PRO A 25 -11.06 -8.43 -9.91
C PRO A 25 -10.70 -9.43 -11.02
N ALA A 26 -11.71 -10.02 -11.65
CA ALA A 26 -11.53 -10.96 -12.77
C ALA A 26 -10.69 -10.37 -13.91
N ARG A 27 -10.85 -9.06 -14.14
CA ARG A 27 -10.17 -8.25 -15.17
C ARG A 27 -8.70 -7.96 -14.85
N SER A 28 -8.23 -8.25 -13.63
CA SER A 28 -6.83 -8.03 -13.26
C SER A 28 -5.90 -8.86 -14.14
N LYS A 29 -4.83 -8.22 -14.61
CA LYS A 29 -3.74 -8.87 -15.37
C LYS A 29 -2.74 -9.58 -14.46
N TYR A 30 -2.86 -9.40 -13.15
CA TYR A 30 -1.93 -9.91 -12.16
C TYR A 30 -2.62 -10.84 -11.16
N PHE A 31 -1.79 -11.63 -10.50
CA PHE A 31 -2.11 -12.35 -9.29
C PHE A 31 -1.43 -11.63 -8.11
N TYR A 32 -2.12 -11.53 -6.98
CA TYR A 32 -1.59 -10.88 -5.79
C TYR A 32 -1.47 -11.89 -4.65
N GLU A 33 -0.28 -12.00 -4.09
CA GLU A 33 0.00 -12.78 -2.89
C GLU A 33 0.08 -11.83 -1.70
N TYR A 34 -0.69 -12.10 -0.64
CA TYR A 34 -0.78 -11.21 0.52
C TYR A 34 0.06 -11.78 1.66
N TYR A 35 0.84 -10.90 2.32
CA TYR A 35 1.85 -11.30 3.31
C TYR A 35 1.54 -10.82 4.72
N VAL A 36 0.99 -9.61 4.85
CA VAL A 36 0.74 -8.97 6.14
C VAL A 36 -0.55 -8.18 6.06
N CYS A 37 -1.37 -8.30 7.10
CA CYS A 37 -2.48 -7.41 7.39
C CYS A 37 -2.35 -6.88 8.82
N VAL A 38 -2.23 -5.56 8.97
CA VAL A 38 -2.14 -4.90 10.28
C VAL A 38 -3.31 -3.95 10.42
N TYR A 39 -4.09 -4.14 11.48
CA TYR A 39 -5.10 -3.18 11.91
C TYR A 39 -4.47 -2.17 12.87
N LEU A 40 -4.77 -0.90 12.65
CA LEU A 40 -4.28 0.23 13.42
C LEU A 40 -5.46 1.05 13.94
N HIS A 41 -5.35 1.51 15.19
CA HIS A 41 -6.27 2.48 15.77
C HIS A 41 -5.44 3.69 16.23
N PHE A 42 -5.91 4.90 15.92
CA PHE A 42 -5.26 6.13 16.34
C PHE A 42 -6.27 7.22 16.67
N ASP A 43 -5.92 8.04 17.65
CA ASP A 43 -6.73 9.15 18.14
C ASP A 43 -6.42 10.42 17.32
N GLY A 44 -7.23 10.69 16.29
CA GLY A 44 -7.27 11.97 15.61
C GLY A 44 -6.07 12.31 14.71
N TYR A 45 -5.86 13.62 14.53
CA TYR A 45 -4.93 14.20 13.57
C TYR A 45 -3.49 14.01 14.03
N VAL A 46 -2.84 12.98 13.52
CA VAL A 46 -1.39 12.82 13.70
C VAL A 46 -0.70 13.70 12.68
N GLU A 47 0.03 14.72 13.13
CA GLU A 47 0.93 15.49 12.28
C GLU A 47 1.94 14.52 11.67
N GLY A 48 1.82 14.26 10.38
CA GLY A 48 2.59 13.25 9.65
C GLY A 48 1.93 11.89 9.39
N GLY A 49 0.70 11.62 9.87
CA GLY A 49 -0.20 10.51 9.51
C GLY A 49 0.35 9.07 9.41
N VAL A 50 -0.51 8.07 9.23
CA VAL A 50 -0.05 6.70 8.88
C VAL A 50 0.55 6.68 7.47
N GLY A 51 -0.07 7.40 6.52
CA GLY A 51 0.38 7.45 5.13
C GLY A 51 1.78 8.04 4.94
N GLU A 52 2.08 9.19 5.56
CA GLU A 52 3.41 9.80 5.48
C GLU A 52 4.46 9.00 6.29
N TRP A 53 4.09 8.44 7.45
CA TRP A 53 4.97 7.50 8.16
C TRP A 53 5.34 6.30 7.28
N LEU A 54 4.35 5.68 6.61
CA LEU A 54 4.56 4.57 5.69
C LEU A 54 5.45 4.97 4.52
N ALA A 55 5.18 6.11 3.89
CA ALA A 55 6.00 6.62 2.78
C ALA A 55 7.48 6.77 3.20
N ASN A 56 7.73 7.36 4.37
CA ASN A 56 9.07 7.52 4.91
C ASN A 56 9.73 6.18 5.25
N PHE A 57 8.99 5.26 5.87
CA PHE A 57 9.48 3.91 6.17
C PHE A 57 9.88 3.15 4.90
N LEU A 58 9.02 3.14 3.88
CA LEU A 58 9.25 2.41 2.63
C LEU A 58 10.39 3.02 1.82
N ARG A 59 10.49 4.36 1.78
CA ARG A 59 11.62 5.06 1.14
C ARG A 59 12.95 4.66 1.78
N LYS A 60 13.01 4.66 3.12
CA LYS A 60 14.22 4.24 3.85
C LYS A 60 14.54 2.77 3.60
N PHE A 61 13.52 1.90 3.64
CA PHE A 61 13.69 0.47 3.34
C PHE A 61 14.30 0.26 1.94
N GLY A 62 13.74 0.91 0.91
CA GLY A 62 14.25 0.80 -0.46
C GLY A 62 15.69 1.30 -0.59
N GLN A 63 16.04 2.40 0.06
CA GLN A 63 17.42 2.94 0.08
C GLN A 63 18.41 1.99 0.77
N ASP A 64 18.03 1.44 1.92
CA ASP A 64 18.85 0.47 2.65
C ASP A 64 19.10 -0.79 1.79
N CYS A 65 18.10 -1.25 1.04
CA CYS A 65 18.24 -2.38 0.11
C CYS A 65 19.13 -2.05 -1.09
N SER A 66 18.99 -0.87 -1.69
CA SER A 66 19.80 -0.45 -2.86
C SER A 66 21.28 -0.25 -2.52
N THR A 67 21.60 0.15 -1.29
CA THR A 67 22.98 0.42 -0.83
C THR A 67 23.74 -0.83 -0.36
N GLN A 68 23.05 -1.92 -0.03
CA GLN A 68 23.67 -3.18 0.39
C GLN A 68 24.28 -4.00 -0.76
N ASN A 69 24.04 -3.60 -2.01
CA ASN A 69 24.57 -4.28 -3.20
C ASN A 69 26.12 -4.29 -3.30
N ASP A 70 26.83 -3.49 -2.50
CA ASP A 70 28.30 -3.39 -2.51
C ASP A 70 29.02 -4.27 -1.46
N SER A 71 28.31 -5.00 -0.59
CA SER A 71 28.93 -5.85 0.43
C SER A 71 28.66 -7.35 0.20
N MET A 72 29.66 -8.20 0.43
CA MET A 72 29.70 -9.65 0.14
C MET A 72 28.61 -10.52 0.80
N ILE A 73 27.63 -9.93 1.50
CA ILE A 73 26.45 -10.63 2.04
C ILE A 73 25.22 -9.92 1.50
N GLN A 74 24.81 -10.28 0.28
CA GLN A 74 23.53 -9.83 -0.29
C GLN A 74 22.40 -10.43 0.55
N THR A 75 21.86 -9.66 1.48
CA THR A 75 20.58 -10.02 2.10
C THR A 75 19.52 -9.75 1.06
N TYR A 76 19.11 -10.80 0.35
CA TYR A 76 18.11 -10.69 -0.70
C TYR A 76 16.80 -10.17 -0.09
N ALA A 77 16.42 -8.93 -0.41
CA ALA A 77 15.22 -8.33 0.14
C ALA A 77 14.01 -8.86 -0.62
N ASP A 78 13.14 -9.58 0.09
CA ASP A 78 11.86 -10.07 -0.42
C ASP A 78 10.67 -9.42 0.33
N THR A 79 9.46 -9.71 -0.14
CA THR A 79 8.23 -9.15 0.44
C THR A 79 8.05 -9.60 1.90
N GLY A 80 8.56 -10.79 2.26
CA GLY A 80 8.54 -11.31 3.61
C GLY A 80 9.40 -10.49 4.58
N LEU A 81 10.62 -10.12 4.17
CA LEU A 81 11.52 -9.27 4.93
C LEU A 81 10.93 -7.87 5.14
N LEU A 82 10.33 -7.30 4.09
CA LEU A 82 9.61 -6.03 4.19
C LEU A 82 8.48 -6.14 5.24
N GLY A 83 7.70 -7.22 5.18
CA GLY A 83 6.65 -7.51 6.15
C GLY A 83 7.16 -7.63 7.58
N ALA A 84 8.20 -8.43 7.81
CA ALA A 84 8.80 -8.58 9.14
C ALA A 84 9.31 -7.24 9.70
N LYS A 85 9.99 -6.43 8.87
CA LYS A 85 10.47 -5.10 9.29
C LYS A 85 9.33 -4.13 9.57
N LEU A 86 8.26 -4.16 8.76
CA LEU A 86 7.09 -3.30 8.98
C LEU A 86 6.40 -3.65 10.30
N ILE A 87 6.16 -4.94 10.56
CA ILE A 87 5.57 -5.42 11.82
C ILE A 87 6.43 -4.95 12.99
N ASN A 88 7.75 -5.20 12.94
CA ASN A 88 8.65 -4.76 14.00
C ASN A 88 8.59 -3.23 14.22
N ALA A 89 8.55 -2.45 13.13
CA ALA A 89 8.47 -0.99 13.20
C ALA A 89 7.15 -0.52 13.84
N PHE A 90 6.02 -1.16 13.53
CA PHE A 90 4.74 -0.83 14.16
C PHE A 90 4.72 -1.14 15.65
N TYR A 91 5.18 -2.32 16.07
CA TYR A 91 5.19 -2.71 17.48
C TYR A 91 6.27 -1.98 18.30
N SER A 92 7.29 -1.44 17.64
CA SER A 92 8.34 -0.61 18.29
C SER A 92 7.97 0.89 18.33
N SER A 93 6.99 1.34 17.55
CA SER A 93 6.60 2.74 17.48
C SER A 93 5.62 3.09 18.60
N SER A 94 6.12 3.67 19.69
CA SER A 94 5.32 4.02 20.87
C SER A 94 4.51 5.32 20.72
N LYS A 95 4.72 6.11 19.65
CA LYS A 95 4.23 7.49 19.56
C LYS A 95 3.08 7.73 18.58
N LEU A 96 2.99 6.97 17.49
CA LEU A 96 2.02 7.23 16.41
C LEU A 96 0.84 6.26 16.38
N ILE A 97 0.99 5.06 16.94
CA ILE A 97 0.10 3.93 16.66
C ILE A 97 -0.33 3.31 17.96
N MET A 98 -1.62 3.38 18.26
CA MET A 98 -2.17 2.73 19.43
C MET A 98 -2.58 1.30 19.08
N ASN A 99 -2.00 0.32 19.78
CA ASN A 99 -2.39 -1.09 19.72
C ASN A 99 -2.43 -1.66 18.28
N PRO A 100 -1.30 -1.72 17.56
CA PRO A 100 -1.27 -2.44 16.29
C PRO A 100 -1.70 -3.90 16.52
N ARG A 101 -2.54 -4.43 15.64
CA ARG A 101 -3.02 -5.82 15.70
C ARG A 101 -2.73 -6.51 14.39
N LEU A 102 -2.07 -7.65 14.46
CA LEU A 102 -1.98 -8.53 13.30
C LEU A 102 -3.33 -9.18 13.08
N VAL A 103 -3.84 -9.09 11.86
CA VAL A 103 -5.10 -9.70 11.45
C VAL A 103 -4.79 -10.88 10.53
N PRO A 104 -5.46 -12.03 10.69
CA PRO A 104 -5.37 -13.12 9.72
C PRO A 104 -5.72 -12.63 8.31
N ILE A 105 -5.02 -13.16 7.31
CA ILE A 105 -5.33 -12.88 5.91
C ILE A 105 -6.59 -13.68 5.55
N GLU A 106 -7.64 -12.99 5.17
CA GLU A 106 -8.93 -13.55 4.76
C GLU A 106 -9.27 -13.16 3.31
N SER A 107 -10.52 -13.40 2.88
CA SER A 107 -11.00 -12.87 1.60
C SER A 107 -10.86 -11.34 1.55
N LEU A 108 -10.68 -10.80 0.35
CA LEU A 108 -10.59 -9.35 0.17
C LEU A 108 -11.85 -8.64 0.69
N GLU A 109 -13.02 -9.25 0.53
CA GLU A 109 -14.27 -8.73 1.09
C GLU A 109 -14.18 -8.58 2.61
N ASN A 110 -13.79 -9.64 3.33
CA ASN A 110 -13.72 -9.63 4.79
C ASN A 110 -12.66 -8.65 5.31
N MET A 111 -11.47 -8.65 4.69
CA MET A 111 -10.39 -7.75 5.10
C MET A 111 -10.78 -6.27 4.94
N PHE A 112 -11.63 -5.96 3.96
CA PHE A 112 -12.12 -4.60 3.70
C PHE A 112 -13.55 -4.34 4.23
N GLN A 113 -14.16 -5.26 4.98
CA GLN A 113 -15.48 -5.07 5.61
C GLN A 113 -15.41 -4.41 6.99
N VAL A 114 -14.27 -4.51 7.67
CA VAL A 114 -14.05 -3.87 8.97
C VAL A 114 -14.22 -2.36 8.82
N ASP A 115 -14.83 -1.68 9.79
CA ASP A 115 -15.04 -0.23 9.79
C ASP A 115 -13.69 0.50 9.91
N HIS A 116 -13.01 0.68 8.78
CA HIS A 116 -11.78 1.43 8.62
C HIS A 116 -12.03 2.60 7.69
N GLU A 117 -11.56 3.79 8.10
CA GLU A 117 -11.64 4.99 7.28
C GLU A 117 -10.62 4.91 6.13
N TYR A 118 -9.44 4.35 6.43
CA TYR A 118 -8.33 4.25 5.47
C TYR A 118 -7.79 2.83 5.34
N ALA A 119 -7.54 2.39 4.11
CA ALA A 119 -6.77 1.19 3.82
C ALA A 119 -5.49 1.55 3.07
N TYR A 120 -4.34 1.26 3.67
CA TYR A 120 -3.04 1.41 3.02
C TYR A 120 -2.61 0.09 2.40
N ILE A 121 -2.21 0.11 1.13
CA ILE A 121 -1.80 -1.08 0.39
C ILE A 121 -0.38 -0.87 -0.10
N ILE A 122 0.54 -1.66 0.42
CA ILE A 122 1.92 -1.72 -0.03
C ILE A 122 1.99 -2.81 -1.08
N THR A 123 2.22 -2.41 -2.33
CA THR A 123 2.38 -3.35 -3.45
C THR A 123 3.85 -3.46 -3.80
N THR A 124 4.38 -4.68 -3.76
CA THR A 124 5.74 -5.00 -4.22
C THR A 124 5.67 -5.68 -5.59
N SER A 125 6.62 -5.40 -6.46
CA SER A 125 6.86 -6.18 -7.69
C SER A 125 8.20 -6.89 -7.56
N TYR A 126 8.16 -8.16 -7.21
CA TYR A 126 9.37 -8.95 -7.04
C TYR A 126 9.93 -9.39 -8.41
N ASP A 127 11.20 -9.08 -8.66
CA ASP A 127 11.99 -9.61 -9.76
C ASP A 127 13.11 -10.49 -9.19
N GLU A 128 13.12 -11.77 -9.55
CA GLU A 128 14.13 -12.75 -9.09
C GLU A 128 15.59 -12.37 -9.42
N ASN A 129 15.81 -11.43 -10.34
CA ASN A 129 17.15 -10.98 -10.70
C ASN A 129 17.60 -9.71 -9.96
N VAL A 130 16.65 -8.95 -9.40
CA VAL A 130 16.91 -7.61 -8.85
C VAL A 130 16.52 -7.50 -7.37
N GLY A 131 15.62 -8.37 -6.89
CA GLY A 131 15.03 -8.28 -5.57
C GLY A 131 14.16 -7.03 -5.40
N ILE A 132 13.77 -6.74 -4.15
CA ILE A 132 13.05 -5.51 -3.84
C ILE A 132 14.03 -4.33 -3.78
N ASN A 133 13.74 -3.31 -4.58
CA ASN A 133 14.37 -1.99 -4.54
C ASN A 133 13.33 -0.86 -4.40
N ASP A 134 13.80 0.37 -4.28
CA ASP A 134 12.97 1.59 -4.23
C ASP A 134 11.98 1.69 -5.40
N LYS A 135 12.34 1.21 -6.59
CA LYS A 135 11.47 1.25 -7.77
C LYS A 135 10.39 0.17 -7.80
N SER A 136 10.52 -0.86 -6.97
CA SER A 136 9.64 -2.03 -6.93
C SER A 136 8.52 -1.91 -5.89
N ILE A 137 8.48 -0.82 -5.12
CA ILE A 137 7.52 -0.60 -4.04
C ILE A 137 6.56 0.52 -4.44
N MET A 138 5.27 0.25 -4.32
CA MET A 138 4.20 1.22 -4.47
C MET A 138 3.41 1.30 -3.17
N LEU A 139 2.99 2.51 -2.82
CA LEU A 139 2.09 2.75 -1.70
C LEU A 139 0.77 3.30 -2.24
N SER A 140 -0.31 2.66 -1.80
CA SER A 140 -1.67 3.10 -2.10
C SER A 140 -2.40 3.45 -0.82
N VAL A 141 -3.28 4.44 -0.86
CA VAL A 141 -4.27 4.72 0.18
C VAL A 141 -5.66 4.72 -0.44
N CYS A 142 -6.53 3.93 0.15
CA CYS A 142 -7.95 3.88 -0.12
C CYS A 142 -8.69 4.60 1.01
N ASP A 143 -9.56 5.55 0.68
CA ASP A 143 -10.46 6.23 1.61
C ASP A 143 -11.89 5.74 1.35
N ASN A 144 -12.48 5.08 2.37
CA ASN A 144 -13.86 4.59 2.38
C ASN A 144 -14.31 3.86 1.09
N LYS A 145 -13.40 3.15 0.42
CA LYS A 145 -13.64 2.48 -0.88
C LYS A 145 -14.08 3.41 -2.00
N ASP A 146 -14.05 4.73 -1.83
CA ASP A 146 -14.49 5.68 -2.84
C ASP A 146 -13.36 6.25 -3.66
N PHE A 147 -12.19 6.35 -3.06
CA PHE A 147 -11.00 6.93 -3.63
C PHE A 147 -9.83 6.00 -3.39
N ILE A 148 -8.98 5.82 -4.42
CA ILE A 148 -7.68 5.19 -4.25
C ILE A 148 -6.60 6.02 -4.91
N LEU A 149 -5.61 6.39 -4.12
CA LEU A 149 -4.38 7.02 -4.59
C LEU A 149 -3.28 5.97 -4.58
N THR A 150 -2.51 5.89 -5.66
CA THR A 150 -1.32 5.04 -5.74
C THR A 150 -0.14 5.90 -6.16
N ALA A 151 1.01 5.78 -5.49
CA ALA A 151 2.24 6.47 -5.83
C ALA A 151 3.47 5.67 -5.38
N ARG A 152 4.65 6.01 -5.92
CA ARG A 152 5.92 5.60 -5.30
C ARG A 152 6.09 6.28 -3.93
N PRO A 153 6.71 5.63 -2.93
CA PRO A 153 6.86 6.18 -1.58
C PRO A 153 7.43 7.61 -1.54
N GLU A 154 8.42 7.93 -2.37
CA GLU A 154 9.08 9.24 -2.41
C GLU A 154 8.21 10.37 -2.97
N LYS A 155 7.21 10.04 -3.79
CA LYS A 155 6.24 11.01 -4.36
C LYS A 155 4.90 11.00 -3.62
N PHE A 156 4.68 10.05 -2.71
CA PHE A 156 3.37 9.77 -2.14
C PHE A 156 2.79 10.96 -1.36
N VAL A 157 3.57 11.58 -0.48
CA VAL A 157 3.10 12.68 0.39
C VAL A 157 2.75 13.93 -0.41
N GLU A 158 3.58 14.26 -1.40
CA GLU A 158 3.34 15.38 -2.31
C GLU A 158 2.07 15.12 -3.13
N LYS A 159 1.94 13.91 -3.70
CA LYS A 159 0.76 13.53 -4.47
C LYS A 159 -0.49 13.56 -3.59
N TYR A 160 -0.46 12.97 -2.40
CA TYR A 160 -1.59 12.98 -1.47
C TYR A 160 -2.05 14.40 -1.15
N SER A 161 -1.11 15.29 -0.78
CA SER A 161 -1.41 16.69 -0.48
C SER A 161 -2.03 17.43 -1.67
N TYR A 162 -1.50 17.21 -2.87
CA TYR A 162 -2.05 17.77 -4.10
C TYR A 162 -3.50 17.34 -4.34
N TYR A 163 -3.79 16.05 -4.23
CA TYR A 163 -5.15 15.52 -4.46
C TYR A 163 -6.14 16.00 -3.40
N MET A 164 -5.76 16.00 -2.12
CA MET A 164 -6.60 16.54 -1.05
C MET A 164 -6.94 18.01 -1.30
N GLU A 165 -5.97 18.83 -1.72
CA GLU A 165 -6.22 20.24 -2.06
C GLU A 165 -7.18 20.39 -3.26
N GLN A 166 -7.04 19.57 -4.30
CA GLN A 166 -7.95 19.61 -5.46
C GLN A 166 -9.38 19.19 -5.08
N MET A 167 -9.53 18.21 -4.19
CA MET A 167 -10.85 17.73 -3.76
C MET A 167 -11.53 18.74 -2.85
N GLU A 168 -10.83 19.28 -1.86
CA GLU A 168 -11.38 20.25 -0.90
C GLU A 168 -11.66 21.62 -1.52
N LYS A 169 -10.70 22.17 -2.26
CA LYS A 169 -10.80 23.56 -2.77
C LYS A 169 -11.50 23.65 -4.12
N ASN A 170 -11.25 22.68 -5.01
CA ASN A 170 -11.71 22.75 -6.39
C ASN A 170 -12.89 21.82 -6.68
N LYS A 171 -13.35 21.03 -5.69
CA LYS A 171 -14.46 20.06 -5.82
C LYS A 171 -14.32 19.13 -7.02
N LYS A 172 -13.09 18.90 -7.47
CA LYS A 172 -12.83 17.99 -8.59
C LYS A 172 -12.94 16.55 -8.11
N SER A 173 -13.50 15.70 -8.95
CA SER A 173 -13.45 14.26 -8.72
C SER A 173 -12.06 13.71 -9.05
N PHE A 174 -11.70 12.57 -8.46
CA PHE A 174 -10.42 11.91 -8.74
C PHE A 174 -10.22 11.60 -10.23
N ALA A 175 -11.29 11.18 -10.91
CA ALA A 175 -11.27 10.87 -12.34
C ALA A 175 -10.92 12.09 -13.23
N GLU A 176 -11.07 13.30 -12.70
CA GLU A 176 -10.79 14.56 -13.42
C GLU A 176 -9.41 15.14 -13.08
N ILE A 177 -8.70 14.58 -12.09
CA ILE A 177 -7.39 15.07 -11.65
C ILE A 177 -6.29 14.28 -12.34
N ASN A 178 -5.69 14.88 -13.37
CA ASN A 178 -4.52 14.33 -14.05
C ASN A 178 -3.23 14.79 -13.34
N TYR A 179 -2.62 13.89 -12.57
CA TYR A 179 -1.25 14.01 -12.11
C TYR A 179 -0.38 13.19 -13.06
N ASP A 180 0.58 13.81 -13.74
CA ASP A 180 1.40 13.17 -14.77
C ASP A 180 2.26 12.06 -14.13
N ASP A 181 1.75 10.82 -14.14
CA ASP A 181 2.21 9.76 -13.25
C ASP A 181 2.78 8.54 -13.98
N GLU A 182 3.94 8.09 -13.51
CA GLU A 182 4.57 6.81 -13.87
C GLU A 182 3.68 5.62 -13.48
N VAL A 183 2.91 5.74 -12.40
CA VAL A 183 2.04 4.69 -11.86
C VAL A 183 0.99 4.24 -12.87
N GLU A 184 0.41 5.17 -13.64
CA GLU A 184 -0.56 4.85 -14.70
C GLU A 184 0.09 4.15 -15.88
N LYS A 185 1.30 4.57 -16.26
CA LYS A 185 2.08 3.95 -17.35
C LYS A 185 2.44 2.49 -17.03
N ASP A 186 2.76 2.22 -15.76
CA ASP A 186 3.09 0.88 -15.25
C ASP A 186 1.85 0.05 -14.85
N GLY A 187 0.64 0.62 -14.99
CA GLY A 187 -0.64 -0.05 -14.75
C GLY A 187 -0.94 -0.38 -13.29
N TYR A 188 -0.27 0.23 -12.31
CA TYR A 188 -0.54 -0.03 -10.89
C TYR A 188 -1.86 0.60 -10.43
N LEU A 189 -2.09 1.88 -10.77
CA LEU A 189 -3.31 2.59 -10.38
C LEU A 189 -4.55 1.92 -10.98
N SER A 190 -4.48 1.46 -12.23
CA SER A 190 -5.59 0.75 -12.87
C SER A 190 -5.95 -0.56 -12.15
N GLU A 191 -4.96 -1.28 -11.62
CA GLU A 191 -5.21 -2.52 -10.89
C GLU A 191 -5.80 -2.24 -9.50
N ASP A 192 -5.38 -1.14 -8.87
CA ASP A 192 -5.97 -0.65 -7.62
C ASP A 192 -7.41 -0.16 -7.81
N GLN A 193 -7.71 0.52 -8.91
CA GLN A 193 -9.09 0.87 -9.28
C GLN A 193 -9.96 -0.37 -9.48
N LEU A 194 -9.45 -1.42 -10.13
CA LEU A 194 -10.16 -2.69 -10.27
C LEU A 194 -10.44 -3.36 -8.92
N LEU A 195 -9.52 -3.25 -7.94
CA LEU A 195 -9.76 -3.71 -6.58
C LEU A 195 -10.92 -2.95 -5.95
N ILE A 196 -10.95 -1.62 -6.08
CA ILE A 196 -12.04 -0.80 -5.57
C ILE A 196 -13.38 -1.17 -6.23
N GLU A 197 -13.43 -1.32 -7.56
CA GLU A 197 -14.63 -1.78 -8.28
C GLU A 197 -15.12 -3.13 -7.76
N PHE A 198 -14.21 -4.07 -7.51
CA PHE A 198 -14.54 -5.37 -6.91
C PHE A 198 -15.15 -5.20 -5.52
N LEU A 199 -14.54 -4.38 -4.66
CA LEU A 199 -15.00 -4.12 -3.28
C LEU A 199 -16.30 -3.31 -3.18
N LYS A 200 -16.73 -2.65 -4.26
CA LYS A 200 -18.04 -1.97 -4.35
C LYS A 200 -19.17 -2.91 -4.77
N THR A 201 -18.84 -4.05 -5.38
CA THR A 201 -19.81 -5.00 -5.93
C THR A 201 -20.09 -6.18 -4.98
N HIS A 202 -19.37 -6.25 -3.87
CA HIS A 202 -19.44 -7.29 -2.83
C HIS A 202 -19.43 -6.63 -1.45
#